data_AF-A0A9L0SHC0-F1
#
_entry.id   AF-A0A9L0SHC0-F1
#
_cell.length_a   1.000
_cell.length_b   1.000
_cell.length_c   1.000
_cell.angle_alpha   90.00
_cell.angle_beta   90.00
_cell.angle_gamma   90.00
#
_symmetry.space_group_name_H-M   'P 1'
#
loop_
_entity.id
_entity.type
_entity.pdbx_description
1 polymer ?
#
loop_
_entity_poly.entity_id
_entity_poly.type
_entity_poly.pdbx_seq_one_letter_code
_entity_poly.pdbx_strand_id
1 'polypeptide(L)'
;MSQDGASQFQEVIRQELEFSVKKELEKILTTAPSHEFEHTKKDLDGFRKLFHRFLQEKGPSVDWGKIQRPPEDSTIWNYTCHSPHVLVYINSE
;
A
#
# COMPACT_ATOMS: atom_id res chain seq x y z
N MET A 1 -17.34 -8.41 30.63
CA MET A 1 -18.35 -7.56 29.95
C MET A 1 -18.12 -7.70 28.46
N SER A 2 -19.17 -8.06 27.71
CA SER A 2 -19.10 -8.77 26.43
C SER A 2 -18.37 -8.01 25.31
N GLN A 3 -17.19 -8.52 24.92
CA GLN A 3 -16.39 -8.03 23.79
C GLN A 3 -17.11 -8.23 22.43
N ASP A 4 -18.06 -9.17 22.37
CA ASP A 4 -18.85 -9.49 21.18
C ASP A 4 -19.74 -8.33 20.70
N GLY A 5 -20.33 -7.55 21.60
CA GLY A 5 -21.21 -6.44 21.23
C GLY A 5 -20.46 -5.30 20.55
N ALA A 6 -19.24 -5.00 21.01
CA ALA A 6 -18.40 -3.97 20.43
C ALA A 6 -17.85 -4.38 19.05
N SER A 7 -17.51 -5.66 18.86
CA SER A 7 -17.03 -6.18 17.57
C SER A 7 -18.12 -6.12 16.50
N GLN A 8 -19.33 -6.57 16.82
CA GLN A 8 -20.48 -6.51 15.91
C GLN A 8 -20.84 -5.06 15.54
N PHE A 9 -20.86 -4.16 16.53
CA PHE A 9 -21.13 -2.73 16.28
C PHE A 9 -20.07 -2.09 15.37
N GLN A 10 -18.79 -2.42 15.56
CA GLN A 10 -17.70 -1.95 14.71
C GLN A 10 -17.74 -2.54 13.29
N GLU A 11 -18.33 -3.71 13.10
CA GLU A 11 -18.52 -4.32 11.79
C GLU A 11 -19.66 -3.65 11.04
N VAL A 12 -20.79 -3.40 11.70
CA VAL A 12 -21.92 -2.65 11.15
C VAL A 12 -21.51 -1.24 10.73
N ILE A 13 -20.78 -0.52 11.58
CA ILE A 13 -20.26 0.81 11.22
C ILE A 13 -19.32 0.76 10.01
N ARG A 14 -18.48 -0.29 9.91
CA ARG A 14 -17.58 -0.45 8.76
C ARG A 14 -18.34 -0.66 7.47
N GLN A 15 -19.37 -1.50 7.49
CA GLN A 15 -20.22 -1.72 6.32
C GLN A 15 -20.96 -0.46 5.90
N GLU A 16 -21.49 0.30 6.87
CA GLU A 16 -22.17 1.57 6.61
C GLU A 16 -21.24 2.60 5.96
N LEU A 17 -20.01 2.74 6.50
CA LEU A 17 -18.99 3.63 5.94
C LEU A 17 -18.55 3.19 4.54
N GLU A 18 -18.33 1.89 4.32
CA GLU A 18 -17.97 1.37 2.99
C GLU A 18 -19.09 1.64 1.97
N PHE A 19 -20.35 1.44 2.35
CA PHE A 19 -21.49 1.69 1.49
C PHE A 19 -21.65 3.19 1.17
N SER A 20 -21.49 4.05 2.17
CA SER A 20 -21.54 5.51 1.99
C SER A 20 -20.46 5.98 1.02
N VAL A 21 -19.23 5.50 1.16
CA VAL A 21 -18.13 5.86 0.24
C VAL A 21 -18.43 5.36 -1.16
N LYS A 22 -18.88 4.11 -1.33
CA LYS A 22 -19.25 3.58 -2.65
C LYS A 22 -20.28 4.46 -3.35
N LYS A 23 -21.32 4.90 -2.63
CA LYS A 23 -22.36 5.78 -3.16
C LYS A 23 -21.82 7.14 -3.61
N GLU A 24 -20.90 7.73 -2.86
CA GLU A 24 -20.25 8.98 -3.24
C GLU A 24 -19.33 8.81 -4.46
N LEU A 25 -18.59 7.69 -4.55
CA LEU A 25 -17.77 7.37 -5.72
C LEU A 25 -18.62 7.23 -6.99
N GLU A 26 -19.79 6.59 -6.92
CA GLU A 26 -20.71 6.47 -8.04
C GLU A 26 -21.23 7.84 -8.52
N LYS A 27 -21.51 8.78 -7.60
CA LYS A 27 -21.88 10.16 -7.97
C LYS A 27 -20.75 10.88 -8.69
N ILE A 28 -19.52 10.75 -8.19
CA ILE A 28 -18.33 11.36 -8.82
C ILE A 28 -18.16 10.79 -10.24
N LEU A 29 -18.35 9.48 -10.40
CA LEU A 29 -18.28 8.82 -11.71
C LEU A 29 -19.34 9.34 -12.69
N THR A 30 -20.57 9.61 -12.23
CA THR A 30 -21.63 10.17 -13.09
C THR A 30 -21.38 11.62 -13.51
N THR A 31 -20.51 12.33 -12.79
CA THR A 31 -20.16 13.73 -13.10
C THR A 31 -18.93 13.81 -14.01
N ALA A 32 -18.20 12.70 -14.19
CA ALA A 32 -17.00 12.65 -15.00
C ALA A 32 -17.32 12.71 -16.50
N PRO A 33 -16.50 13.44 -17.30
CA PRO A 33 -16.68 13.50 -18.74
C PRO A 33 -16.39 12.14 -19.40
N SER A 34 -17.15 11.80 -20.46
CA SER A 34 -17.11 10.47 -21.09
C SER A 34 -15.73 10.01 -21.56
N HIS A 35 -14.82 10.94 -21.87
CA HIS A 35 -13.47 10.64 -22.34
C HIS A 35 -12.50 10.21 -21.22
N GLU A 36 -12.77 10.57 -19.96
CA GLU A 36 -11.98 10.19 -18.79
C GLU A 36 -12.67 9.12 -17.94
N PHE A 37 -13.94 8.82 -18.24
CA PHE A 37 -14.78 7.92 -17.45
C PHE A 37 -14.10 6.58 -17.11
N GLU A 38 -13.43 5.95 -18.08
CA GLU A 38 -12.75 4.67 -17.86
C GLU A 38 -11.52 4.80 -16.94
N HIS A 39 -10.79 5.91 -17.05
CA HIS A 39 -9.66 6.22 -16.18
C HIS A 39 -10.13 6.54 -14.76
N THR A 40 -11.11 7.44 -14.62
CA THR A 40 -11.73 7.80 -13.35
C THR A 40 -12.33 6.58 -12.66
N LYS A 41 -12.98 5.67 -13.40
CA LYS A 41 -13.50 4.41 -12.85
C LYS A 41 -12.40 3.56 -12.21
N LYS A 42 -11.26 3.42 -12.89
CA LYS A 42 -10.12 2.64 -12.39
C LYS A 42 -9.55 3.23 -11.11
N ASP A 43 -9.43 4.55 -11.05
CA ASP A 43 -8.89 5.26 -9.89
C ASP A 43 -9.85 5.18 -8.69
N LEU A 44 -11.16 5.34 -8.91
CA LEU A 44 -12.18 5.20 -7.87
C LEU A 44 -12.28 3.76 -7.35
N ASP A 45 -12.13 2.76 -8.22
CA ASP A 45 -12.03 1.34 -7.81
C ASP A 45 -10.77 1.08 -6.98
N GLY A 46 -9.65 1.72 -7.32
CA GLY A 46 -8.42 1.71 -6.52
C GLY A 46 -8.63 2.33 -5.14
N PHE A 47 -9.27 3.50 -5.09
CA PHE A 47 -9.62 4.18 -3.85
C PHE A 47 -10.51 3.31 -2.95
N ARG A 48 -11.51 2.64 -3.52
CA ARG A 48 -12.37 1.71 -2.77
C ARG A 48 -11.56 0.58 -2.11
N LYS A 49 -10.58 0.00 -2.80
CA LYS A 49 -9.71 -1.06 -2.24
C LYS A 49 -8.84 -0.53 -1.11
N LEU A 50 -8.30 0.68 -1.24
CA LEU A 50 -7.52 1.33 -0.17
C LEU A 50 -8.38 1.60 1.06
N PHE A 51 -9.60 2.13 0.87
CA PHE A 51 -10.53 2.39 1.96
C PHE A 51 -10.97 1.10 2.66
N HIS A 52 -11.22 0.03 1.90
CA HIS A 52 -11.51 -1.29 2.46
C HIS A 52 -10.34 -1.81 3.31
N ARG A 53 -9.09 -1.68 2.81
CA ARG A 53 -7.89 -2.05 3.58
C ARG A 53 -7.74 -1.22 4.86
N PHE A 54 -8.01 0.08 4.78
CA PHE A 54 -8.00 0.98 5.94
C PHE A 54 -8.98 0.56 7.04
N LEU A 55 -10.17 0.07 6.67
CA LEU A 55 -11.16 -0.45 7.63
C LEU A 55 -10.80 -1.85 8.18
N GLN A 56 -9.98 -2.62 7.47
CA GLN A 56 -9.52 -3.95 7.88
C GLN A 56 -8.26 -3.91 8.75
N GLU A 57 -7.35 -2.97 8.53
CA GLU A 57 -6.11 -2.81 9.30
C GLU A 57 -6.43 -2.28 10.72
N LYS A 58 -6.78 -3.21 11.62
CA LYS A 58 -7.02 -2.94 13.05
C LYS A 58 -5.86 -3.39 13.94
N GLY A 59 -4.63 -3.04 13.55
CA GLY A 59 -3.45 -3.41 14.33
C GLY A 59 -2.26 -2.51 14.04
N PRO A 60 -1.23 -2.53 14.90
CA PRO A 60 0.02 -1.84 14.60
C PRO A 60 0.55 -2.37 13.26
N SER A 61 0.67 -1.47 12.27
CA SER A 61 1.12 -1.81 10.91
C SER A 61 2.49 -2.51 10.89
N VAL A 62 3.27 -2.37 11.96
CA VAL A 62 4.58 -2.97 12.14
C VAL A 62 4.72 -3.41 13.60
N ASP A 63 5.00 -4.69 13.78
CA ASP A 63 5.43 -5.25 15.06
C ASP A 63 6.94 -5.06 15.20
N TRP A 64 7.35 -4.02 15.94
CA TRP A 64 8.74 -3.64 16.13
C TRP A 64 9.60 -4.75 16.74
N GLY A 65 9.02 -5.70 17.47
CA GLY A 65 9.73 -6.86 18.03
C GLY A 65 10.11 -7.92 17.00
N LYS A 66 9.52 -7.90 15.80
CA LYS A 66 9.78 -8.85 14.70
C LYS A 66 10.75 -8.30 13.65
N ILE A 67 11.15 -7.04 13.77
CA ILE A 67 12.13 -6.45 12.85
C ILE A 67 13.49 -7.06 13.18
N GLN A 68 13.98 -7.93 12.31
CA GLN A 68 15.32 -8.50 12.38
C GLN A 68 16.26 -7.70 11.49
N ARG A 69 17.54 -7.68 11.85
CA ARG A 69 18.57 -7.14 10.97
C ARG A 69 18.53 -7.94 9.65
N PRO A 70 18.57 -7.28 8.48
CA PRO A 70 18.62 -7.99 7.22
C PRO A 70 19.84 -8.94 7.22
N PRO A 71 19.70 -10.16 6.67
CA PRO A 71 20.81 -11.08 6.49
C PRO A 71 21.95 -10.42 5.71
N GLU A 72 23.21 -10.84 5.97
CA GLU A 72 24.40 -10.31 5.27
C GLU A 72 24.29 -10.43 3.74
N ASP A 73 23.49 -11.38 3.23
CA ASP A 73 23.25 -11.64 1.81
C ASP A 73 21.99 -10.93 1.25
N SER A 74 21.21 -10.23 2.09
CA SER A 74 19.99 -9.52 1.67
C SER A 74 20.23 -8.05 1.32
N THR A 75 21.40 -7.51 1.65
CA THR A 75 21.82 -6.17 1.24
C THR A 75 22.92 -6.28 0.20
N ILE A 76 22.55 -6.25 -1.09
CA ILE A 76 23.50 -5.95 -2.16
C ILE A 76 23.86 -4.46 -2.05
N TRP A 77 24.78 -4.13 -1.15
CA TRP A 77 25.53 -2.88 -1.19
C TRP A 77 26.89 -3.16 -1.77
N ASN A 78 26.99 -3.40 -3.08
CA ASN A 78 28.30 -3.31 -3.72
C ASN A 78 28.15 -2.78 -5.14
N TYR A 79 28.88 -1.71 -5.44
CA TYR A 79 29.18 -1.18 -6.77
C TYR A 79 29.91 -2.19 -7.69
N THR A 80 29.87 -3.50 -7.41
CA THR A 80 30.53 -4.56 -8.19
C THR A 80 29.60 -5.26 -9.18
N CYS A 81 28.40 -4.74 -9.45
CA CYS A 81 27.58 -5.18 -10.57
C CYS A 81 27.89 -4.38 -11.85
N HIS A 82 29.16 -4.33 -12.26
CA HIS A 82 29.64 -4.23 -13.65
C HIS A 82 31.15 -3.95 -13.69
N SER A 83 31.93 -4.99 -13.99
CA SER A 83 32.95 -5.02 -15.05
C SER A 83 34.18 -5.84 -14.64
N PRO A 84 34.37 -7.04 -15.20
CA PRO A 84 35.67 -7.66 -15.28
C PRO A 84 36.33 -7.16 -16.57
N HIS A 85 37.21 -6.15 -16.54
CA HIS A 85 38.35 -6.02 -17.47
C HIS A 85 39.17 -4.73 -17.22
N VAL A 86 40.36 -4.93 -16.64
CA VAL A 86 41.70 -4.36 -16.97
C VAL A 86 41.84 -2.89 -17.42
N LEU A 87 42.73 -2.12 -16.75
CA LEU A 87 43.84 -1.29 -17.30
C LEU A 87 44.52 -0.51 -16.14
N VAL A 88 45.66 -0.94 -15.58
CA VAL A 88 47.08 -0.55 -15.81
C VAL A 88 47.37 0.98 -15.81
N TYR A 89 48.41 1.37 -15.04
CA TYR A 89 49.06 2.70 -14.85
C TYR A 89 48.22 3.68 -14.00
N ILE A 90 48.71 4.44 -13.00
CA ILE A 90 49.83 5.40 -12.90
C ILE A 90 50.07 5.64 -11.37
N ASN A 91 51.25 5.53 -10.76
CA ASN A 91 52.29 6.56 -10.46
C ASN A 91 53.32 5.86 -9.54
N SER A 92 54.63 5.76 -9.81
CA SER A 92 55.66 6.81 -9.78
C SER A 92 55.84 7.47 -8.40
N GLU A 93 56.62 6.84 -7.52
CA GLU A 93 57.75 7.42 -6.74
C GLU A 93 58.58 6.30 -6.10
#